data_AF-A0A538U6T7-F1
#
_entry.id   AF-A0A538U6T7-F1
#
_cell.length_a   1.000
_cell.length_b   1.000
_cell.length_c   1.000
_cell.angle_alpha   90.00
_cell.angle_beta   90.00
_cell.angle_gamma   90.00
#
_symmetry.space_group_name_H-M   'P 1'
#
loop_
_entity.id
_entity.type
_entity.pdbx_description
1 polymer ?
#
loop_
_entity_poly.entity_id
_entity_poly.type
_entity_poly.pdbx_seq_one_letter_code
_entity_poly.pdbx_strand_id
1 'polypeptide(L)'
;MPRSSFVLMLLGMLACAPAYAGEPRLFLSWHAPYGRPGASDRLWMDCQRMNKLDTLFMSFDPGVTTSGFTSFLATIRINALDGDTLSSLWDSPSATGLPVWMKVEWQPDSTSGCGTPFHSSGMGGASLFHARDGGRVLRIVYAVAYQDSVDVEAGQRYGLARILIRRPGVGPGCHQPVCIRWTEAVLSHIAGVSLSVTPKGMAVSLNATSGAGCAEAVATPPAKSDSLPPAPGR
;
A
#
# COMPACT_ATOMS: atom_id res chain seq x y z
N MET A 1 32.29 49.95 -47.34
CA MET A 1 30.88 49.61 -47.63
C MET A 1 30.63 48.20 -47.11
N PRO A 2 29.63 48.00 -46.24
CA PRO A 2 29.69 46.99 -45.19
C PRO A 2 29.09 45.65 -45.63
N ARG A 3 29.74 44.57 -45.18
CA ARG A 3 29.27 43.18 -45.27
C ARG A 3 28.18 42.96 -44.22
N SER A 4 26.97 42.64 -44.65
CA SER A 4 25.88 42.24 -43.76
C SER A 4 26.17 40.86 -43.14
N SER A 5 26.50 40.85 -41.85
CA SER A 5 26.54 39.64 -41.04
C SER A 5 25.13 39.27 -40.60
N PHE A 6 24.57 38.21 -41.19
CA PHE A 6 23.37 37.54 -40.66
C PHE A 6 23.81 36.66 -39.48
N VAL A 7 23.56 37.12 -38.25
CA VAL A 7 23.69 36.29 -37.04
C VAL A 7 22.37 35.53 -36.90
N LEU A 8 22.40 34.22 -37.17
CA LEU A 8 21.32 33.31 -36.82
C LEU A 8 21.33 33.13 -35.29
N MET A 9 20.40 33.79 -34.58
CA MET A 9 20.04 33.39 -33.22
C MET A 9 19.22 32.10 -33.30
N LEU A 10 19.87 30.96 -33.18
CA LEU A 10 19.18 29.73 -32.80
C LEU A 10 18.78 29.87 -31.32
N LEU A 11 17.53 30.27 -31.10
CA LEU A 11 16.85 30.08 -29.82
C LEU A 11 16.70 28.56 -29.63
N GLY A 12 17.68 27.96 -28.97
CA GLY A 12 17.57 26.59 -28.50
C GLY A 12 16.40 26.52 -27.52
N MET A 13 15.25 26.05 -27.98
CA MET A 13 14.26 25.46 -27.09
C MET A 13 14.97 24.27 -26.43
N LEU A 14 15.56 24.50 -25.25
CA LEU A 14 15.67 23.42 -24.29
C LEU A 14 14.23 23.01 -24.01
N ALA A 15 13.77 21.99 -24.74
CA ALA A 15 12.70 21.16 -24.26
C ALA A 15 13.10 20.80 -22.83
N CYS A 16 12.34 21.31 -21.86
CA CYS A 16 12.45 20.90 -20.49
C CYS A 16 12.11 19.40 -20.53
N ALA A 17 13.13 18.57 -20.71
CA ALA A 17 12.97 17.14 -20.56
C ALA A 17 12.36 16.98 -19.16
N PRO A 18 11.22 16.28 -19.02
CA PRO A 18 10.65 16.06 -17.70
C PRO A 18 11.78 15.50 -16.85
N ALA A 19 12.19 16.26 -15.82
CA ALA A 19 13.15 15.80 -14.84
C ALA A 19 12.65 14.43 -14.40
N TYR A 20 13.51 13.41 -14.52
CA TYR A 20 13.14 12.00 -14.32
C TYR A 20 12.35 11.88 -13.02
N ALA A 21 11.04 11.78 -13.16
CA ALA A 21 10.10 11.65 -12.06
C ALA A 21 10.44 10.35 -11.32
N GLY A 22 10.70 10.41 -10.01
CA GLY A 22 10.89 9.19 -9.24
C GLY A 22 9.65 8.32 -9.35
N GLU A 23 9.81 7.01 -9.56
CA GLU A 23 8.68 6.08 -9.49
C GLU A 23 8.09 6.13 -8.06
N PRO A 24 6.75 6.19 -7.91
CA PRO A 24 6.11 6.08 -6.60
C PRO A 24 6.46 4.73 -5.97
N ARG A 25 6.68 4.73 -4.65
CA ARG A 25 7.07 3.52 -3.91
C ARG A 25 6.08 3.24 -2.79
N LEU A 26 5.63 2.00 -2.71
CA LEU A 26 4.74 1.50 -1.67
C LEU A 26 5.54 0.67 -0.68
N PHE A 27 5.19 0.76 0.60
CA PHE A 27 5.87 0.06 1.69
C PHE A 27 4.87 -0.65 2.61
N LEU A 28 5.30 -1.79 3.16
CA LEU A 28 4.62 -2.50 4.26
C LEU A 28 5.61 -2.74 5.39
N SER A 29 5.14 -2.62 6.63
CA SER A 29 5.93 -2.95 7.80
C SER A 29 5.08 -3.17 9.04
N TRP A 30 5.52 -4.05 9.92
CA TRP A 30 4.91 -4.27 11.22
C TRP A 30 5.36 -3.21 12.24
N HIS A 31 4.44 -2.85 13.14
CA HIS A 31 4.60 -2.05 14.36
C HIS A 31 5.05 -0.58 14.22
N ALA A 32 5.78 -0.23 13.16
CA ALA A 32 6.07 1.16 12.80
C ALA A 32 6.13 1.30 11.28
N PRO A 33 5.99 2.51 10.73
CA PRO A 33 6.16 2.74 9.30
C PRO A 33 7.57 2.39 8.79
N TYR A 34 7.67 2.00 7.53
CA TYR A 34 8.91 1.56 6.93
C TYR A 34 10.03 2.59 7.09
N GLY A 35 11.22 2.13 7.50
CA GLY A 35 12.39 2.98 7.76
C GLY A 35 12.37 3.73 9.10
N ARG A 36 11.37 3.50 9.96
CA ARG A 36 11.34 4.02 11.34
C ARG A 36 11.79 2.97 12.37
N PRO A 37 12.32 3.38 13.53
CA PRO A 37 12.60 2.46 14.63
C PRO A 37 11.38 1.62 15.00
N GLY A 38 11.58 0.31 15.15
CA GLY A 38 10.51 -0.66 15.45
C GLY A 38 9.78 -1.19 14.21
N ALA A 39 10.08 -0.70 13.00
CA ALA A 39 9.55 -1.27 11.77
C ALA A 39 10.20 -2.63 11.51
N SER A 40 9.38 -3.61 11.11
CA SER A 40 9.84 -4.96 10.77
C SER A 40 9.14 -5.50 9.53
N ASP A 41 9.83 -6.31 8.75
CA ASP A 41 9.25 -7.12 7.67
C ASP A 41 8.67 -8.44 8.19
N ARG A 42 8.89 -8.77 9.46
CA ARG A 42 8.48 -10.02 10.11
C ARG A 42 7.73 -9.77 11.39
N LEU A 43 6.69 -10.57 11.61
CA LEU A 43 5.97 -10.63 12.88
C LEU A 43 5.82 -12.09 13.29
N TRP A 44 6.15 -12.40 14.53
CA TRP A 44 5.80 -13.66 15.17
C TRP A 44 4.62 -13.43 16.13
N MET A 45 3.51 -14.13 15.90
CA MET A 45 2.37 -14.07 16.81
C MET A 45 2.63 -14.99 18.01
N ASP A 46 2.65 -14.37 19.18
CA ASP A 46 2.50 -15.11 20.43
C ASP A 46 1.00 -15.31 20.68
N CYS A 47 0.54 -16.53 20.39
CA CYS A 47 -0.84 -17.00 20.49
C CYS A 47 -1.37 -17.10 21.93
N GLN A 48 -0.49 -17.02 22.93
CA GLN A 48 -0.89 -16.98 24.34
C GLN A 48 -1.40 -15.59 24.74
N ARG A 49 -1.05 -14.55 23.98
CA ARG A 49 -1.47 -13.16 24.23
C ARG A 49 -2.65 -12.78 23.36
N MET A 50 -3.82 -13.31 23.71
CA MET A 50 -5.08 -12.92 23.08
C MET A 50 -5.32 -11.41 23.18
N ASN A 51 -6.06 -10.86 22.22
CA ASN A 51 -6.47 -9.46 22.19
C ASN A 51 -5.36 -8.42 22.01
N LYS A 52 -4.07 -8.82 21.98
CA LYS A 52 -3.02 -7.91 21.53
C LYS A 52 -3.30 -7.52 20.07
N LEU A 53 -3.13 -6.23 19.76
CA LEU A 53 -3.23 -5.70 18.41
C LEU A 53 -1.83 -5.58 17.83
N ASP A 54 -1.56 -6.33 16.77
CA ASP A 54 -0.41 -6.08 15.92
C ASP A 54 -0.83 -5.13 14.79
N THR A 55 0.07 -4.23 14.39
CA THR A 55 -0.23 -3.18 13.41
C THR A 55 0.62 -3.38 12.18
N LEU A 56 -0.01 -3.53 11.03
CA LEU A 56 0.62 -3.48 9.72
C LEU A 56 0.43 -2.08 9.14
N PHE A 57 1.53 -1.34 8.99
CA PHE A 57 1.54 -0.02 8.39
C PHE A 57 1.61 -0.11 6.87
N MET A 58 0.76 0.66 6.21
CA MET A 58 0.78 0.91 4.78
C MET A 58 1.26 2.33 4.55
N SER A 59 2.37 2.49 3.83
CA SER A 59 2.93 3.81 3.56
C SER A 59 3.42 3.92 2.13
N PHE A 60 3.59 5.15 1.66
CA PHE A 60 4.09 5.43 0.32
C PHE A 60 5.01 6.65 0.30
N ASP A 61 5.85 6.70 -0.73
CA ASP A 61 6.58 7.86 -1.19
C ASP A 61 6.07 8.16 -2.61
N PRO A 62 5.58 9.38 -2.89
CA PRO A 62 4.99 9.71 -4.18
C PRO A 62 6.01 9.70 -5.32
N GLY A 63 7.32 9.74 -5.03
CA GLY A 63 8.40 9.76 -6.02
C GLY A 63 8.54 11.10 -6.78
N VAL A 64 7.44 11.85 -6.89
CA VAL A 64 7.35 13.21 -7.41
C VAL A 64 6.53 14.06 -6.45
N THR A 65 6.91 15.33 -6.29
CA THR A 65 6.09 16.28 -5.56
C THR A 65 4.81 16.60 -6.33
N THR A 66 3.67 16.32 -5.73
CA THR A 66 2.36 16.48 -6.35
C THR A 66 1.40 17.17 -5.40
N SER A 67 0.63 18.12 -5.92
CA SER A 67 -0.36 18.83 -5.12
C SER A 67 -1.67 18.06 -4.99
N GLY A 68 -2.33 18.24 -3.86
CA GLY A 68 -3.70 17.80 -3.63
C GLY A 68 -3.93 16.30 -3.80
N PHE A 69 -3.21 15.47 -3.05
CA PHE A 69 -3.54 14.05 -2.89
C PHE A 69 -4.90 13.89 -2.20
N THR A 70 -5.80 13.10 -2.78
CA THR A 70 -7.21 13.03 -2.37
C THR A 70 -7.70 11.64 -2.02
N SER A 71 -7.14 10.60 -2.64
CA SER A 71 -7.59 9.23 -2.36
C SER A 71 -6.54 8.20 -2.71
N PHE A 72 -6.75 7.00 -2.16
CA PHE A 72 -6.08 5.82 -2.64
C PHE A 72 -7.04 4.64 -2.72
N LEU A 73 -6.70 3.74 -3.62
CA LEU A 73 -7.19 2.38 -3.63
C LEU A 73 -5.97 1.46 -3.48
N ALA A 74 -6.05 0.49 -2.57
CA ALA A 74 -5.00 -0.48 -2.33
C ALA A 74 -5.53 -1.91 -2.46
N THR A 75 -4.73 -2.76 -3.12
CA THR A 75 -4.96 -4.21 -3.20
C THR A 75 -3.79 -4.92 -2.53
N ILE A 76 -4.09 -5.60 -1.42
CA ILE A 76 -3.16 -6.42 -0.65
C ILE A 76 -3.53 -7.88 -0.86
N ARG A 77 -2.53 -8.72 -1.17
CA ARG A 77 -2.71 -10.17 -1.25
C ARG A 77 -2.16 -10.82 0.00
N ILE A 78 -2.90 -11.80 0.50
CA ILE A 78 -2.58 -12.60 1.67
C ILE A 78 -2.59 -14.06 1.22
N ASN A 79 -1.49 -14.77 1.43
CA ASN A 79 -1.35 -16.17 1.08
C ASN A 79 -0.73 -16.92 2.25
N ALA A 80 -1.11 -18.17 2.47
CA ALA A 80 -0.28 -19.04 3.30
C ALA A 80 1.06 -19.26 2.58
N LEU A 81 2.13 -19.41 3.33
CA LEU A 81 3.42 -19.79 2.77
C LEU A 81 3.43 -21.28 2.41
N ASP A 82 4.41 -21.67 1.58
CA ASP A 82 4.66 -23.06 1.17
C ASP A 82 3.51 -23.72 0.39
N GLY A 83 2.66 -22.94 -0.28
CA GLY A 83 1.56 -23.43 -1.11
C GLY A 83 0.38 -24.02 -0.32
N ASP A 84 0.36 -23.81 1.00
CA ASP A 84 -0.73 -24.22 1.87
C ASP A 84 -2.01 -23.38 1.62
N THR A 85 -3.14 -23.83 2.16
CA THR A 85 -4.39 -23.06 2.16
C THR A 85 -4.48 -22.23 3.44
N LEU A 86 -4.89 -20.97 3.32
CA LEU A 86 -5.16 -20.15 4.51
C LEU A 86 -6.17 -20.85 5.41
N SER A 87 -5.88 -20.89 6.70
CA SER A 87 -6.78 -21.45 7.71
C SER A 87 -8.12 -20.70 7.77
N SER A 88 -9.14 -21.36 8.33
CA SER A 88 -10.50 -20.81 8.48
C SER A 88 -10.57 -19.53 9.31
N LEU A 89 -9.51 -19.17 10.04
CA LEU A 89 -9.36 -17.87 10.68
C LEU A 89 -9.58 -16.71 9.68
N TRP A 90 -9.15 -16.89 8.43
CA TRP A 90 -9.25 -15.89 7.37
C TRP A 90 -10.63 -15.87 6.66
N ASP A 91 -11.55 -16.74 7.08
CA ASP A 91 -12.87 -16.97 6.44
C ASP A 91 -14.04 -16.47 7.24
N SER A 92 -13.80 -15.66 8.27
CA SER A 92 -14.85 -15.19 9.19
C SER A 92 -15.30 -13.77 8.85
N PRO A 93 -15.99 -13.48 7.73
CA PRO A 93 -16.41 -12.11 7.42
C PRO A 93 -17.37 -11.60 8.49
N SER A 94 -17.20 -10.34 8.89
CA SER A 94 -18.17 -9.61 9.69
C SER A 94 -19.07 -8.76 8.78
N ALA A 95 -20.05 -8.08 9.38
CA ALA A 95 -20.92 -7.13 8.67
C ALA A 95 -20.14 -6.01 7.94
N THR A 96 -18.87 -5.76 8.30
CA THR A 96 -18.01 -4.75 7.67
C THR A 96 -17.20 -5.27 6.48
N GLY A 97 -17.34 -6.56 6.12
CA GLY A 97 -16.56 -7.19 5.04
C GLY A 97 -15.13 -7.59 5.42
N LEU A 98 -14.71 -7.35 6.66
CA LEU A 98 -13.45 -7.83 7.23
C LEU A 98 -13.68 -8.85 8.34
N PRO A 99 -12.71 -9.73 8.63
CA PRO A 99 -12.78 -10.56 9.82
C PRO A 99 -12.90 -9.76 11.11
N VAL A 100 -13.63 -10.28 12.11
CA VAL A 100 -13.86 -9.59 13.41
C VAL A 100 -12.58 -9.22 14.17
N TRP A 101 -11.48 -9.90 13.85
CA TRP A 101 -10.17 -9.67 14.43
C TRP A 101 -9.32 -8.70 13.60
N MET A 102 -9.80 -8.23 12.44
CA MET A 102 -9.11 -7.27 11.57
C MET A 102 -9.85 -5.93 11.54
N LYS A 103 -9.10 -4.83 11.58
CA LYS A 103 -9.62 -3.48 11.41
C LYS A 103 -8.69 -2.66 10.53
N VAL A 104 -9.23 -1.78 9.70
CA VAL A 104 -8.44 -0.79 8.96
C VAL A 104 -8.66 0.59 9.59
N GLU A 105 -7.58 1.33 9.81
CA GLU A 105 -7.58 2.71 10.28
C GLU A 105 -6.91 3.61 9.25
N TRP A 106 -7.61 4.68 8.86
CA TRP A 106 -7.25 5.55 7.73
C TRP A 106 -6.28 6.67 8.09
N GLN A 107 -6.22 7.01 9.37
CA GLN A 107 -5.28 7.98 9.91
C GLN A 107 -4.23 7.20 10.73
N PRO A 108 -3.03 7.00 10.18
CA PRO A 108 -1.88 6.70 11.03
C PRO A 108 -1.68 7.93 11.91
N ASP A 109 -1.84 7.73 13.22
CA ASP A 109 -1.70 8.81 14.21
C ASP A 109 -0.39 9.57 13.99
N SER A 110 -0.42 10.88 14.22
CA SER A 110 0.71 11.81 14.09
C SER A 110 1.97 11.35 14.84
N THR A 111 1.78 10.48 15.83
CA THR A 111 2.80 9.81 16.65
C THR A 111 3.64 8.77 15.90
N SER A 112 3.23 8.34 14.70
CA SER A 112 3.92 7.30 13.92
C SER A 112 5.16 7.80 13.16
N GLY A 113 5.40 9.12 13.13
CA GLY A 113 6.54 9.73 12.44
C GLY A 113 6.46 9.66 10.91
N CYS A 114 5.32 9.30 10.33
CA CYS A 114 5.03 9.54 8.91
C CYS A 114 4.26 10.84 8.72
N GLY A 115 4.37 11.43 7.52
CA GLY A 115 3.40 12.43 7.11
C GLY A 115 2.00 11.82 7.06
N THR A 116 0.99 12.61 7.41
CA THR A 116 -0.42 12.26 7.11
C THR A 116 -0.77 12.86 5.75
N PRO A 117 -1.20 12.05 4.77
CA PRO A 117 -1.60 12.56 3.46
C PRO A 117 -3.06 13.09 3.47
N PHE A 118 -3.66 13.26 4.66
CA PHE A 118 -5.02 13.76 4.86
C PHE A 118 -5.08 14.76 6.02
N HIS A 119 -5.78 15.87 5.84
CA HIS A 119 -6.04 16.85 6.91
C HIS A 119 -7.24 16.47 7.78
N SER A 120 -8.19 15.73 7.24
CA SER A 120 -9.46 15.40 7.88
C SER A 120 -9.81 13.90 7.75
N SER A 121 -10.89 13.52 8.40
CA SER A 121 -11.51 12.21 8.20
C SER A 121 -12.30 12.20 6.89
N GLY A 122 -12.04 11.20 6.06
CA GLY A 122 -12.70 10.95 4.79
C GLY A 122 -13.64 9.76 4.84
N MET A 123 -14.05 9.29 3.67
CA MET A 123 -14.86 8.09 3.50
C MET A 123 -14.01 6.96 2.95
N GLY A 124 -14.17 5.77 3.50
CA GLY A 124 -13.47 4.59 3.01
C GLY A 124 -14.15 3.30 3.42
N GLY A 125 -13.62 2.22 2.86
CA GLY A 125 -14.10 0.88 3.08
C GLY A 125 -12.99 -0.13 2.81
N ALA A 126 -13.09 -1.28 3.45
CA ALA A 126 -12.18 -2.39 3.22
C ALA A 126 -12.98 -3.69 3.15
N SER A 127 -12.55 -4.62 2.32
CA SER A 127 -13.23 -5.91 2.16
C SER A 127 -12.22 -6.98 1.80
N LEU A 128 -12.41 -8.17 2.39
CA LEU A 128 -11.57 -9.33 2.17
C LEU A 128 -12.29 -10.32 1.25
N PHE A 129 -11.67 -10.67 0.14
CA PHE A 129 -12.23 -11.56 -0.88
C PHE A 129 -11.41 -12.86 -0.98
N HIS A 130 -12.05 -13.94 -1.41
CA HIS A 130 -11.33 -15.16 -1.78
C HIS A 130 -10.63 -14.99 -3.13
N ALA A 131 -9.36 -15.36 -3.18
CA ALA A 131 -8.60 -15.49 -4.41
C ALA A 131 -8.74 -16.91 -4.98
N ARG A 132 -8.51 -17.06 -6.28
CA ARG A 132 -8.61 -18.37 -6.96
C ARG A 132 -7.57 -19.40 -6.51
N ASP A 133 -6.44 -18.94 -5.98
CA ASP A 133 -5.31 -19.76 -5.53
C ASP A 133 -5.42 -20.17 -4.05
N GLY A 134 -6.59 -20.00 -3.42
CA GLY A 134 -6.77 -20.26 -1.99
C GLY A 134 -6.29 -19.13 -1.07
N GLY A 135 -5.69 -18.07 -1.61
CA GLY A 135 -5.34 -16.85 -0.88
C GLY A 135 -6.53 -15.93 -0.61
N ARG A 136 -6.27 -14.78 0.01
CA ARG A 136 -7.24 -13.70 0.19
C ARG A 136 -6.74 -12.42 -0.46
N VAL A 137 -7.67 -11.61 -0.95
CA VAL A 137 -7.40 -10.27 -1.47
C VAL A 137 -8.11 -9.26 -0.58
N LEU A 138 -7.34 -8.42 0.08
CA LEU A 138 -7.84 -7.29 0.84
C LEU A 138 -7.84 -6.06 -0.07
N ARG A 139 -9.03 -5.58 -0.42
CA ARG A 139 -9.20 -4.30 -1.12
C ARG A 139 -9.57 -3.22 -0.13
N ILE A 140 -8.92 -2.08 -0.29
CA ILE A 140 -9.02 -0.94 0.60
C ILE A 140 -9.22 0.30 -0.26
N VAL A 141 -10.20 1.12 0.06
CA VAL A 141 -10.44 2.41 -0.58
C VAL A 141 -10.64 3.48 0.47
N TYR A 142 -10.05 4.65 0.25
CA TYR A 142 -10.28 5.81 1.10
C TYR A 142 -10.08 7.10 0.32
N ALA A 143 -10.98 8.06 0.52
CA ALA A 143 -10.98 9.35 -0.14
C ALA A 143 -11.40 10.47 0.82
N VAL A 144 -10.80 11.64 0.64
CA VAL A 144 -11.19 12.89 1.29
C VAL A 144 -11.81 13.85 0.28
N ALA A 145 -12.51 14.87 0.77
CA ALA A 145 -12.99 15.95 -0.09
C ALA A 145 -11.80 16.79 -0.62
N TYR A 146 -11.96 17.45 -1.77
CA TYR A 146 -10.86 18.18 -2.40
C TYR A 146 -10.29 19.29 -1.51
N GLN A 147 -11.13 19.98 -0.73
CA GLN A 147 -10.66 20.99 0.22
C GLN A 147 -9.77 20.44 1.34
N ASP A 148 -9.80 19.12 1.57
CA ASP A 148 -9.04 18.43 2.62
C ASP A 148 -7.80 17.69 2.06
N SER A 149 -7.53 17.85 0.77
CA SER A 149 -6.37 17.29 0.11
C SER A 149 -5.07 17.86 0.65
N VAL A 150 -3.98 17.10 0.56
CA VAL A 150 -2.66 17.51 1.06
C VAL A 150 -1.64 17.42 -0.08
N ASP A 151 -0.72 18.37 -0.11
CA ASP A 151 0.45 18.27 -1.00
C ASP A 151 1.41 17.20 -0.47
N VAL A 152 1.88 16.34 -1.37
CA VAL A 152 2.83 15.27 -1.02
C VAL A 152 4.14 15.51 -1.74
N GLU A 153 5.24 15.39 -1.01
CA GLU A 153 6.58 15.72 -1.48
C GLU A 153 7.38 14.46 -1.83
N ALA A 154 8.17 14.54 -2.91
CA ALA A 154 9.07 13.46 -3.28
C ALA A 154 10.09 13.18 -2.16
N GLY A 155 10.32 11.90 -1.86
CA GLY A 155 11.28 11.47 -0.84
C GLY A 155 10.73 11.51 0.59
N GLN A 156 9.57 12.13 0.81
CA GLN A 156 8.85 12.06 2.08
C GLN A 156 7.93 10.84 2.11
N ARG A 157 7.89 10.16 3.26
CA ARG A 157 7.02 8.99 3.47
C ARG A 157 5.74 9.38 4.19
N TYR A 158 4.62 8.99 3.58
CA TYR A 158 3.27 9.24 4.07
C TYR A 158 2.59 7.93 4.44
N GLY A 159 1.89 7.89 5.58
CA GLY A 159 1.11 6.74 5.99
C GLY A 159 -0.28 6.76 5.35
N LEU A 160 -0.63 5.74 4.57
CA LEU A 160 -1.94 5.63 3.93
C LEU A 160 -2.99 5.06 4.89
N ALA A 161 -2.63 3.98 5.59
CA ALA A 161 -3.52 3.28 6.50
C ALA A 161 -2.72 2.38 7.46
N ARG A 162 -3.41 1.91 8.50
CA ARG A 162 -2.97 0.85 9.39
C ARG A 162 -3.97 -0.29 9.34
N ILE A 163 -3.49 -1.51 9.12
CA ILE A 163 -4.29 -2.73 9.30
C ILE A 163 -3.96 -3.27 10.69
N LEU A 164 -4.93 -3.23 11.59
CA LEU A 164 -4.84 -3.81 12.92
C LEU A 164 -5.29 -5.26 12.86
N ILE A 165 -4.43 -6.16 13.34
CA ILE A 165 -4.67 -7.59 13.42
C ILE A 165 -4.66 -7.95 14.91
N ARG A 166 -5.83 -8.28 15.42
CA ARG A 166 -6.00 -8.82 16.76
C ARG A 166 -5.54 -10.27 16.77
N ARG A 167 -4.65 -10.61 17.70
CA ARG A 167 -4.18 -11.98 17.84
C ARG A 167 -5.35 -12.91 18.16
N PRO A 168 -5.55 -13.98 17.37
CA PRO A 168 -6.53 -14.99 17.70
C PRO A 168 -6.10 -15.73 18.99
N GLY A 169 -7.05 -16.40 19.62
CA GLY A 169 -6.74 -17.35 20.68
C GLY A 169 -5.91 -18.52 20.18
N VAL A 170 -5.39 -19.32 21.12
CA VAL A 170 -4.73 -20.58 20.80
C VAL A 170 -5.69 -21.46 20.00
N GLY A 171 -5.29 -21.84 18.79
CA GLY A 171 -6.13 -22.61 17.89
C GLY A 171 -5.48 -22.86 16.53
N PRO A 172 -6.14 -23.65 15.66
CA PRO A 172 -5.66 -23.93 14.31
C PRO A 172 -5.39 -22.64 13.55
N GLY A 173 -4.24 -22.57 12.87
CA GLY A 173 -3.85 -21.41 12.06
C GLY A 173 -3.16 -20.27 12.82
N CYS A 174 -3.11 -20.30 14.16
CA CYS A 174 -2.51 -19.20 14.92
C CYS A 174 -1.01 -18.99 14.64
N HIS A 175 -0.29 -20.10 14.40
CA HIS A 175 1.12 -20.09 13.97
C HIS A 175 1.28 -20.35 12.46
N GLN A 176 0.20 -20.28 11.67
CA GLN A 176 0.32 -20.52 10.23
C GLN A 176 1.22 -19.43 9.62
N PRO A 177 2.25 -19.83 8.86
CA PRO A 177 3.11 -18.88 8.17
C PRO A 177 2.32 -18.25 7.01
N VAL A 178 2.25 -16.92 7.00
CA VAL A 178 1.46 -16.14 6.03
C VAL A 178 2.33 -15.06 5.39
N CYS A 179 2.20 -14.91 4.09
CA CYS A 179 2.74 -13.79 3.33
C CYS A 179 1.67 -12.73 3.08
N ILE A 180 2.02 -11.46 3.33
CA ILE A 180 1.17 -10.31 3.03
C ILE A 180 1.94 -9.38 2.12
N ARG A 181 1.41 -9.10 0.93
CA ARG A 181 2.10 -8.28 -0.08
C ARG A 181 1.18 -7.28 -0.73
N TRP A 182 1.76 -6.16 -1.14
CA TRP A 182 1.07 -5.32 -2.09
C TRP A 182 0.93 -6.03 -3.44
N THR A 183 -0.20 -5.77 -4.11
CA THR A 183 -0.40 -6.17 -5.51
C THR A 183 -0.49 -4.94 -6.39
N GLU A 184 -1.26 -3.94 -5.96
CA GLU A 184 -1.48 -2.72 -6.71
C GLU A 184 -1.96 -1.62 -5.77
N ALA A 185 -1.63 -0.37 -6.10
CA ALA A 185 -2.33 0.80 -5.57
C ALA A 185 -2.70 1.76 -6.71
N VAL A 186 -3.77 2.51 -6.53
CA VAL A 186 -4.10 3.68 -7.34
C VAL A 186 -4.07 4.88 -6.41
N LEU A 187 -3.25 5.86 -6.71
CA LEU A 187 -3.07 7.09 -5.94
C LEU A 187 -3.66 8.25 -6.74
N SER A 188 -4.66 8.97 -6.20
CA SER A 188 -5.37 10.01 -6.94
C SER A 188 -5.15 11.41 -6.36
N HIS A 189 -5.17 12.39 -7.26
CA HIS A 189 -4.92 13.80 -6.96
C HIS A 189 -6.02 14.70 -7.57
N ILE A 190 -6.18 15.94 -7.05
CA ILE A 190 -7.20 16.91 -7.49
C ILE A 190 -7.21 17.15 -9.01
N ALA A 191 -6.06 17.11 -9.68
CA ALA A 191 -5.98 17.29 -11.14
C ALA A 191 -6.62 16.13 -11.96
N GLY A 192 -7.25 15.17 -11.29
CA GLY A 192 -7.79 13.96 -11.91
C GLY A 192 -6.71 13.04 -12.46
N VAL A 193 -5.47 13.22 -12.00
CA VAL A 193 -4.34 12.32 -12.28
C VAL A 193 -4.41 11.19 -11.26
N SER A 194 -4.55 9.97 -11.74
CA SER A 194 -4.43 8.76 -10.92
C SER A 194 -3.21 7.98 -11.36
N LEU A 195 -2.40 7.59 -10.40
CA LEU A 195 -1.17 6.87 -10.62
C LEU A 195 -1.35 5.43 -10.14
N SER A 196 -1.34 4.50 -11.08
CA SER A 196 -1.27 3.07 -10.78
C SER A 196 0.15 2.68 -10.40
N VAL A 197 0.30 2.04 -9.25
CA VAL A 197 1.57 1.63 -8.67
C VAL A 197 1.56 0.13 -8.43
N THR A 198 2.41 -0.59 -9.15
CA THR A 198 2.67 -2.02 -8.90
C THR A 198 4.02 -2.15 -8.21
N PRO A 199 4.05 -2.53 -6.92
CA PRO A 199 5.31 -2.56 -6.18
C PRO A 199 6.16 -3.77 -6.56
N LYS A 200 7.47 -3.55 -6.62
CA LYS A 200 8.47 -4.58 -6.87
C LYS A 200 8.89 -5.18 -5.52
N GLY A 201 8.41 -6.39 -5.20
CA GLY A 201 8.92 -7.19 -4.08
C GLY A 201 8.56 -6.70 -2.66
N MET A 202 7.56 -5.84 -2.50
CA MET A 202 7.17 -5.33 -1.18
C MET A 202 6.19 -6.29 -0.47
N ALA A 203 6.73 -7.08 0.45
CA ALA A 203 5.98 -8.05 1.24
C ALA A 203 6.46 -8.09 2.70
N VAL A 204 5.60 -8.53 3.58
CA VAL A 204 5.91 -8.84 4.98
C VAL A 204 5.39 -10.23 5.32
N SER A 205 6.00 -10.86 6.31
CA SER A 205 5.60 -12.19 6.75
C SER A 205 5.06 -12.19 8.18
N LEU A 206 4.10 -13.07 8.41
CA LEU A 206 3.52 -13.41 9.71
C LEU A 206 3.86 -14.87 10.02
N ASN A 207 4.36 -15.17 11.22
CA ASN A 207 4.75 -16.50 11.70
C ASN A 207 5.74 -17.25 10.79
N ALA A 208 6.55 -16.53 10.02
CA ALA A 208 7.58 -17.12 9.18
C ALA A 208 8.97 -16.80 9.74
N THR A 209 9.87 -17.79 9.70
CA THR A 209 11.26 -17.64 10.16
C THR A 209 12.08 -16.77 9.21
N SER A 210 11.69 -16.67 7.94
CA SER A 210 12.28 -15.74 6.97
C SER A 210 11.22 -15.14 6.04
N GLY A 211 11.46 -13.91 5.58
CA GLY A 211 10.69 -13.28 4.51
C GLY A 211 10.96 -13.87 3.12
N ALA A 212 11.88 -14.83 2.99
CA ALA A 212 12.24 -15.44 1.70
C ALA A 212 11.06 -16.20 1.06
N GLY A 213 10.20 -16.83 1.88
CA GLY A 213 8.98 -17.49 1.39
C GLY A 213 7.99 -16.52 0.72
N CYS A 214 8.04 -15.22 1.06
CA CYS A 214 7.23 -14.21 0.38
C CYS A 214 7.74 -13.89 -1.04
N ALA A 215 9.00 -14.19 -1.36
CA ALA A 215 9.60 -13.88 -2.66
C ALA A 215 9.20 -14.90 -3.75
N GLU A 216 8.99 -16.17 -3.41
CA GLU A 216 8.55 -17.20 -4.37
C GLU A 216 7.09 -16.99 -4.82
N ALA A 217 6.22 -16.48 -3.94
CA ALA A 217 4.83 -16.14 -4.27
C ALA A 217 4.68 -14.95 -5.26
N VAL A 218 5.79 -14.28 -5.61
CA VAL A 218 5.85 -13.18 -6.60
C VAL A 218 5.85 -13.72 -8.04
N ALA A 219 6.24 -14.98 -8.26
CA ALA A 219 6.38 -15.53 -9.61
C ALA A 219 5.04 -15.74 -10.36
N THR A 220 3.91 -15.70 -9.66
CA THR A 220 2.57 -15.81 -10.28
C THR A 220 1.92 -14.42 -10.35
N PRO A 221 1.77 -13.84 -11.56
CA PRO A 221 1.02 -12.60 -11.73
C PRO A 221 -0.40 -12.75 -11.17
N PRO A 222 -1.00 -11.71 -10.56
CA PRO A 222 -2.40 -11.74 -10.19
C PRO A 222 -3.25 -12.06 -11.43
N ALA A 223 -4.24 -12.95 -11.29
CA ALA A 223 -5.20 -13.17 -12.37
C ALA A 223 -5.90 -11.85 -12.69
N LYS A 224 -6.27 -11.62 -13.96
CA LYS A 224 -6.89 -10.36 -14.43
C LYS A 224 -8.17 -9.95 -13.66
N SER A 225 -8.82 -10.89 -12.95
CA SER A 225 -9.95 -10.64 -12.05
C SER A 225 -9.57 -10.05 -10.69
N ASP A 226 -8.32 -10.27 -10.27
CA ASP A 226 -7.79 -9.88 -8.97
C ASP A 226 -7.19 -8.47 -9.03
N SER A 227 -6.71 -8.06 -10.21
CA SER A 227 -6.31 -6.69 -10.56
C SER A 227 -7.48 -5.72 -10.41
N LEU A 228 -7.17 -4.46 -10.15
CA LEU A 228 -8.19 -3.42 -10.14
C LEU A 228 -8.75 -3.22 -11.55
N PRO A 229 -10.04 -2.91 -11.70
CA PRO A 229 -10.53 -2.44 -12.98
C PRO A 229 -9.70 -1.21 -13.40
N PRO A 230 -9.39 -1.06 -14.69
CA PRO A 230 -8.67 0.10 -15.17
C PRO A 230 -9.37 1.37 -14.69
N ALA A 231 -8.58 2.36 -14.25
CA ALA A 231 -9.13 3.67 -13.91
C ALA A 231 -10.04 4.14 -15.05
N PRO A 232 -11.23 4.69 -14.77
CA PRO A 232 -12.15 5.10 -15.82
C PRO A 232 -11.41 6.02 -16.79
N GLY A 233 -11.29 5.56 -18.04
CA GLY A 233 -10.71 6.34 -19.12
C GLY A 233 -11.54 7.59 -19.35
N ARG A 234 -10.87 8.72 -19.49
CA ARG A 234 -11.50 9.97 -19.95
C ARG A 234 -12.06 9.79 -21.35
#